data_AF-A0A3B9TVM8-F1
#
_entry.id   AF-A0A3B9TVM8-F1
#
_cell.length_a   1.000
_cell.length_b   1.000
_cell.length_c   1.000
_cell.angle_alpha   90.00
_cell.angle_beta   90.00
_cell.angle_gamma   90.00
#
_symmetry.space_group_name_H-M   'P 1'
#
loop_
_entity.id
_entity.type
_entity.pdbx_description
1 polymer ?
#
loop_
_entity_poly.entity_id
_entity_poly.type
_entity_poly.pdbx_seq_one_letter_code
_entity_poly.pdbx_strand_id
1 'polypeptide(L)'
;SWLDDENAKLTNPATYHTAPADAWKRIKVRNMKPVQLRRMMHLAEWREAEAQRRDLPRNRILRDETILDLAGTNPSTTAEFGKIRNFPGGANGKLATPVLALLREVEAMPDSTLPEALSEGRTPKPPAAVMELLRVLLKHITDSEGIAPRLVASADELEALALDDEAPVRAQSGWRREVFGE
;
A
#
# COMPACT_ATOMS: atom_id res chain seq x y z
N SER A 1 17.21 -19.56 -14.59
CA SER A 1 17.90 -19.82 -13.31
C SER A 1 17.17 -19.05 -12.21
N TRP A 2 17.20 -19.46 -10.94
CA TRP A 2 16.60 -18.71 -9.83
C TRP A 2 17.10 -17.25 -9.78
N LEU A 3 18.36 -17.04 -10.20
CA LEU A 3 18.98 -15.73 -10.37
C LEU A 3 18.31 -14.86 -11.45
N ASP A 4 17.90 -15.46 -12.57
CA ASP A 4 17.25 -14.73 -13.67
C ASP A 4 15.88 -14.23 -13.24
N ASP A 5 15.13 -15.04 -12.50
CA ASP A 5 13.80 -14.67 -11.95
C ASP A 5 13.91 -13.50 -10.96
N GLU A 6 14.91 -13.52 -10.08
CA GLU A 6 15.14 -12.39 -9.16
C GLU A 6 15.58 -11.12 -9.91
N ASN A 7 16.43 -11.27 -10.92
CA ASN A 7 16.93 -10.15 -11.70
C ASN A 7 15.86 -9.55 -12.61
N ALA A 8 14.92 -10.35 -13.12
CA ALA A 8 13.80 -9.88 -13.95
C ALA A 8 12.96 -8.81 -13.24
N LYS A 9 12.75 -8.96 -11.92
CA LYS A 9 12.01 -7.94 -11.14
C LYS A 9 12.79 -6.64 -10.98
N LEU A 10 14.10 -6.73 -10.73
CA LEU A 10 14.97 -5.56 -10.53
C LEU A 10 15.25 -4.81 -11.84
N THR A 11 15.24 -5.50 -12.97
CA THR A 11 15.48 -4.91 -14.28
C THR A 11 14.21 -4.37 -14.93
N ASN A 12 13.02 -4.68 -14.39
CA ASN A 12 11.75 -4.16 -14.90
C ASN A 12 11.51 -2.71 -14.43
N PRO A 13 11.47 -1.71 -15.34
CA PRO A 13 11.21 -0.32 -14.97
C PRO A 13 9.86 -0.13 -14.26
N ALA A 14 8.85 -0.95 -14.59
CA ALA A 14 7.53 -0.89 -13.97
C ALA A 14 7.59 -1.13 -12.45
N THR A 15 8.63 -1.80 -11.94
CA THR A 15 8.86 -1.97 -10.50
C THR A 15 9.07 -0.64 -9.77
N TYR A 16 9.55 0.39 -10.48
CA TYR A 16 9.92 1.68 -9.91
C TYR A 16 8.90 2.78 -10.24
N HIS A 17 8.06 2.57 -11.25
CA HIS A 17 6.99 3.49 -11.60
C HIS A 17 5.75 3.22 -10.73
N THR A 18 5.43 4.17 -9.86
CA THR A 18 4.14 4.17 -9.14
C THR A 18 3.13 4.94 -9.98
N ALA A 19 2.10 4.26 -10.48
CA ALA A 19 0.97 4.93 -11.11
C ALA A 19 0.26 5.83 -10.07
N PRO A 20 -0.08 7.09 -10.39
CA PRO A 20 -0.75 7.99 -9.45
C PRO A 20 -1.99 7.37 -8.78
N ALA A 21 -2.79 6.63 -9.55
CA ALA A 21 -3.99 5.93 -9.06
C ALA A 21 -3.70 4.86 -7.98
N ASP A 22 -2.47 4.35 -7.88
CA ASP A 22 -2.05 3.37 -6.87
C ASP A 22 -1.36 4.00 -5.66
N ALA A 23 -1.10 5.31 -5.67
CA ALA A 23 -0.33 5.99 -4.63
C ALA A 23 -0.95 5.85 -3.23
N TRP A 24 -2.27 5.73 -3.15
CA TRP A 24 -3.02 5.58 -1.89
C TRP A 24 -2.71 4.27 -1.18
N LYS A 25 -2.36 3.19 -1.90
CA LYS A 25 -2.03 1.87 -1.32
C LYS A 25 -0.79 1.92 -0.42
N ARG A 26 0.04 2.96 -0.54
CA ARG A 26 1.24 3.17 0.27
C ARG A 26 0.95 3.88 1.60
N ILE A 27 -0.24 4.49 1.75
CA ILE A 27 -0.66 5.17 2.97
C ILE A 27 -1.25 4.13 3.92
N LYS A 28 -0.63 3.96 5.08
CA LYS A 28 -1.07 2.97 6.06
C LYS A 28 -2.34 3.43 6.79
N VAL A 29 -3.44 2.72 6.58
CA VAL A 29 -4.71 2.95 7.28
C VAL A 29 -5.32 1.60 7.63
N ARG A 30 -5.73 1.42 8.90
CA ARG A 30 -6.34 0.18 9.38
C ARG A 30 -7.82 0.09 9.04
N ASN A 31 -8.56 1.14 9.38
CA ASN A 31 -10.00 1.23 9.17
C ASN A 31 -10.36 2.61 8.61
N MET A 32 -11.15 2.65 7.54
CA MET A 32 -11.62 3.91 6.96
C MET A 32 -12.96 3.73 6.27
N LYS A 33 -13.88 4.68 6.50
CA LYS A 33 -15.21 4.67 5.86
C LYS A 33 -15.07 4.88 4.35
N PRO A 34 -15.94 4.28 3.50
CA PRO A 34 -15.88 4.41 2.03
C PRO A 34 -15.73 5.86 1.52
N VAL A 35 -16.49 6.80 2.08
CA VAL A 35 -16.45 8.22 1.67
C VAL A 35 -15.11 8.89 2.01
N GLN A 36 -14.51 8.54 3.16
CA GLN A 36 -13.19 9.04 3.54
C GLN A 36 -12.10 8.39 2.69
N LEU A 37 -12.24 7.09 2.41
CA LEU A 37 -11.33 6.33 1.57
C LEU A 37 -11.30 6.88 0.15
N ARG A 38 -12.46 7.14 -0.46
CA ARG A 38 -12.56 7.79 -1.78
C ARG A 38 -11.78 9.10 -1.83
N ARG A 39 -11.98 9.97 -0.85
CA ARG A 39 -11.24 11.24 -0.75
C ARG A 39 -9.74 11.02 -0.59
N MET A 40 -9.33 10.10 0.27
CA MET A 40 -7.92 9.74 0.44
C MET A 40 -7.30 9.23 -0.86
N MET A 41 -8.00 8.39 -1.63
CA MET A 41 -7.54 7.86 -2.91
C MET A 41 -7.24 8.98 -3.90
N HIS A 42 -8.21 9.87 -4.12
CA HIS A 42 -8.04 11.00 -5.05
C HIS A 42 -7.02 12.03 -4.57
N LEU A 43 -6.94 12.30 -3.27
CA LEU A 43 -5.91 13.19 -2.70
C LEU A 43 -4.50 12.60 -2.89
N ALA A 44 -4.34 11.30 -2.70
CA ALA A 44 -3.06 10.62 -2.90
C ALA A 44 -2.65 10.59 -4.38
N GLU A 45 -3.61 10.32 -5.27
CA GLU A 45 -3.41 10.39 -6.72
C GLU A 45 -2.99 11.79 -7.17
N TRP A 46 -3.71 12.83 -6.74
CA TRP A 46 -3.37 14.21 -7.04
C TRP A 46 -1.99 14.58 -6.51
N ARG A 47 -1.66 14.18 -5.28
CA ARG A 47 -0.32 14.43 -4.71
C ARG A 47 0.76 13.79 -5.56
N GLU A 48 0.58 12.54 -5.98
CA GLU A 48 1.57 11.82 -6.76
C GLU A 48 1.76 12.47 -8.14
N ALA A 49 0.67 12.84 -8.81
CA ALA A 49 0.75 13.59 -10.07
C ALA A 49 1.46 14.94 -9.90
N GLU A 50 1.18 15.68 -8.82
CA GLU A 50 1.80 16.97 -8.57
C GLU A 50 3.29 16.85 -8.17
N ALA A 51 3.64 15.78 -7.45
CA ALA A 51 5.02 15.44 -7.11
C ALA A 51 5.84 15.12 -8.36
N GLN A 52 5.30 14.30 -9.25
CA GLN A 52 5.91 13.98 -10.54
C GLN A 52 6.04 15.22 -11.43
N ARG A 53 4.98 16.04 -11.53
CA ARG A 53 4.98 17.26 -12.34
C ARG A 53 6.02 18.29 -11.89
N ARG A 54 6.23 18.41 -10.56
CA ARG A 54 7.19 19.36 -9.98
C ARG A 54 8.58 18.78 -9.77
N ASP A 55 8.78 17.50 -10.06
CA ASP A 55 10.00 16.76 -9.71
C ASP A 55 10.41 16.94 -8.24
N LEU A 56 9.45 16.71 -7.33
CA LEU A 56 9.64 16.84 -5.90
C LEU A 56 9.20 15.56 -5.17
N PRO A 57 9.84 15.21 -4.04
CA PRO A 57 9.35 14.13 -3.19
C PRO A 57 7.90 14.39 -2.77
N ARG A 58 7.03 13.37 -2.86
CA ARG A 58 5.59 13.49 -2.51
C ARG A 58 5.32 14.15 -1.15
N ASN A 59 6.15 13.86 -0.14
CA ASN A 59 6.01 14.42 1.22
C ASN A 59 6.31 15.93 1.28
N ARG A 60 6.97 16.50 0.27
CA ARG A 60 7.15 17.96 0.11
C ARG A 60 5.89 18.64 -0.44
N ILE A 61 5.03 17.90 -1.12
CA ILE A 61 3.73 18.40 -1.60
C ILE A 61 2.71 18.35 -0.46
N LEU A 62 2.40 17.15 0.02
CA LEU A 62 1.53 16.90 1.18
C LEU A 62 2.02 15.66 1.92
N ARG A 63 2.02 15.72 3.26
CA ARG A 63 2.37 14.55 4.08
C ARG A 63 1.17 13.61 4.20
N ASP A 64 1.45 12.34 4.48
CA ASP A 64 0.40 11.32 4.62
C ASP A 64 -0.60 11.71 5.72
N GLU A 65 -0.15 12.24 6.85
CA GLU A 65 -1.06 12.68 7.91
C GLU A 65 -1.99 13.83 7.49
N THR A 66 -1.53 14.72 6.60
CA THR A 66 -2.34 15.82 6.07
C THR A 66 -3.38 15.30 5.09
N ILE A 67 -3.05 14.30 4.26
CA ILE A 67 -4.03 13.62 3.40
C ILE A 67 -5.13 12.98 4.25
N LEU A 68 -4.75 12.27 5.31
CA LEU A 68 -5.70 11.61 6.21
C LEU A 68 -6.61 12.62 6.92
N ASP A 69 -6.05 13.75 7.35
CA ASP A 69 -6.82 14.82 7.99
C ASP A 69 -7.81 15.49 7.01
N LEU A 70 -7.38 15.79 5.78
CA LEU A 70 -8.25 16.31 4.71
C LEU A 70 -9.38 15.31 4.36
N ALA A 71 -9.04 14.04 4.23
CA ALA A 71 -9.99 12.96 3.97
C ALA A 71 -10.95 12.73 5.14
N GLY A 72 -10.58 13.10 6.37
CA GLY A 72 -11.48 13.06 7.52
C GLY A 72 -12.41 14.27 7.56
N THR A 73 -11.82 15.47 7.53
CA THR A 73 -12.48 16.76 7.81
C THR A 73 -13.35 17.29 6.67
N ASN A 74 -13.02 17.01 5.41
CA ASN A 74 -13.70 17.55 4.22
C ASN A 74 -13.85 19.09 4.19
N PRO A 75 -12.77 19.88 4.17
CA PRO A 75 -12.91 21.33 4.17
C PRO A 75 -13.72 21.82 2.97
N SER A 76 -14.73 22.66 3.22
CA SER A 76 -15.64 23.18 2.19
C SER A 76 -15.23 24.56 1.66
N THR A 77 -14.35 25.24 2.40
CA THR A 77 -13.82 26.57 2.11
C THR A 77 -12.31 26.61 2.31
N THR A 78 -11.62 27.54 1.64
CA THR A 78 -10.16 27.71 1.82
C THR A 78 -9.79 28.13 3.24
N ALA A 79 -10.66 28.86 3.95
CA ALA A 79 -10.45 29.27 5.33
C ALA A 79 -10.27 28.07 6.29
N GLU A 80 -10.98 26.97 6.03
CA GLU A 80 -10.90 25.76 6.85
C GLU A 80 -9.54 25.04 6.75
N PHE A 81 -8.78 25.26 5.68
CA PHE A 81 -7.44 24.68 5.53
C PHE A 81 -6.45 25.19 6.59
N GLY A 82 -6.73 26.31 7.25
CA GLY A 82 -5.95 26.78 8.41
C GLY A 82 -6.06 25.86 9.63
N LYS A 83 -7.09 25.00 9.70
CA LYS A 83 -7.29 24.02 10.79
C LYS A 83 -6.71 22.64 10.45
N ILE A 84 -6.35 22.42 9.19
CA ILE A 84 -5.79 21.15 8.72
C ILE A 84 -4.35 21.03 9.17
N ARG A 85 -4.04 19.92 9.83
CA ARG A 85 -2.73 19.64 10.39
C ARG A 85 -1.66 19.62 9.29
N ASN A 86 -0.60 20.39 9.50
CA ASN A 86 0.57 20.48 8.63
C ASN A 86 0.27 20.91 7.17
N PHE A 87 -0.89 21.52 6.89
CA PHE A 87 -1.20 21.96 5.54
C PHE A 87 -0.29 23.12 5.10
N PRO A 88 0.44 23.01 3.97
CA PRO A 88 1.41 24.03 3.55
C PRO A 88 0.77 25.40 3.30
N GLY A 89 1.12 26.40 4.12
CA GLY A 89 0.59 27.76 4.03
C GLY A 89 -0.82 27.95 4.58
N GLY A 90 -1.44 26.92 5.17
CA GLY A 90 -2.77 26.98 5.76
C GLY A 90 -3.83 27.51 4.79
N ALA A 91 -4.71 28.39 5.28
CA ALA A 91 -5.81 28.97 4.51
C ALA A 91 -5.38 29.74 3.26
N ASN A 92 -4.20 30.37 3.30
CA ASN A 92 -3.64 31.16 2.21
C ASN A 92 -2.62 30.38 1.37
N GLY A 93 -2.51 29.06 1.60
CA GLY A 93 -1.58 28.20 0.89
C GLY A 93 -1.93 28.08 -0.58
N LYS A 94 -0.90 28.07 -1.45
CA LYS A 94 -1.09 27.87 -2.90
C LYS A 94 -1.78 26.56 -3.26
N LEU A 95 -1.77 25.58 -2.36
CA LEU A 95 -2.41 24.28 -2.55
C LEU A 95 -3.88 24.25 -2.09
N ALA A 96 -4.36 25.26 -1.35
CA ALA A 96 -5.72 25.25 -0.79
C ALA A 96 -6.79 25.23 -1.90
N THR A 97 -6.66 26.12 -2.88
CA THR A 97 -7.59 26.21 -4.02
C THR A 97 -7.65 24.93 -4.86
N PRO A 98 -6.53 24.35 -5.38
CA PRO A 98 -6.59 23.14 -6.17
C PRO A 98 -7.08 21.92 -5.37
N VAL A 99 -6.69 21.79 -4.09
CA VAL A 99 -7.17 20.68 -3.25
C VAL A 99 -8.66 20.83 -2.94
N LEU A 100 -9.16 22.05 -2.72
CA LEU A 100 -10.59 22.31 -2.51
C LEU A 100 -11.40 21.96 -3.77
N ALA A 101 -10.90 22.31 -4.96
CA ALA A 101 -11.55 21.94 -6.22
C ALA A 101 -11.66 20.42 -6.36
N LEU A 102 -10.55 19.69 -6.12
CA LEU A 102 -10.53 18.24 -6.12
C LEU A 102 -11.54 17.63 -5.12
N LEU A 103 -11.59 18.13 -3.89
CA LEU A 103 -12.55 17.63 -2.89
C LEU A 103 -14.00 17.82 -3.34
N ARG A 104 -14.32 18.94 -3.99
CA ARG A 104 -15.66 19.19 -4.55
C ARG A 104 -16.00 18.25 -5.70
N GLU A 105 -15.03 17.97 -6.58
CA GLU A 105 -15.20 17.00 -7.66
C GLU A 105 -15.49 15.61 -7.11
N VAL A 106 -14.74 15.19 -6.07
CA VAL A 106 -14.94 13.90 -5.39
C VAL A 106 -16.29 13.83 -4.67
N GLU A 107 -16.74 14.92 -4.07
CA GLU A 107 -18.05 15.00 -3.40
C GLU A 107 -19.22 14.86 -4.39
N ALA A 108 -19.05 15.38 -5.62
CA ALA A 108 -20.06 15.30 -6.67
C ALA A 108 -20.18 13.90 -7.31
N MET A 109 -19.28 12.96 -7.00
CA MET A 109 -19.33 11.60 -7.53
C MET A 109 -20.47 10.79 -6.92
N PRO A 110 -21.21 9.99 -7.71
CA PRO A 110 -22.33 9.20 -7.20
C PRO A 110 -21.84 8.15 -6.19
N ASP A 111 -22.67 7.84 -5.20
CA ASP A 111 -22.32 6.87 -4.15
C ASP A 111 -22.08 5.45 -4.69
N SER A 112 -22.57 5.14 -5.89
CA SER A 112 -22.30 3.88 -6.59
C SER A 112 -20.82 3.68 -6.95
N THR A 113 -20.00 4.74 -6.92
CA THR A 113 -18.54 4.65 -7.15
C THR A 113 -17.73 4.59 -5.86
N LEU A 114 -18.38 4.46 -4.70
CA LEU A 114 -17.69 4.34 -3.43
C LEU A 114 -16.81 3.07 -3.42
N PRO A 115 -15.55 3.18 -2.96
CA PRO A 115 -14.70 2.02 -2.79
C PRO A 115 -15.22 1.15 -1.65
N GLU A 116 -14.85 -0.12 -1.68
CA GLU A 116 -15.08 -1.01 -0.55
C GLU A 116 -14.38 -0.47 0.71
N ALA A 117 -15.05 -0.54 1.86
CA ALA A 117 -14.50 -0.05 3.10
C ALA A 117 -13.20 -0.80 3.44
N LEU A 118 -12.16 -0.07 3.82
CA LEU A 118 -11.01 -0.70 4.47
C LEU A 118 -11.44 -1.07 5.89
N SER A 119 -11.51 -2.37 6.14
CA SER A 119 -11.68 -2.95 7.46
C SER A 119 -10.61 -4.02 7.64
N GLU A 120 -9.73 -3.86 8.62
CA GLU A 120 -8.98 -5.01 9.12
C GLU A 120 -9.99 -5.94 9.81
N GLY A 121 -10.45 -6.96 9.07
CA GLY A 121 -11.05 -8.13 9.69
C GLY A 121 -10.08 -8.74 10.70
N ARG A 122 -10.56 -9.59 11.60
CA ARG A 122 -9.64 -10.42 12.39
C ARG A 122 -8.94 -11.36 11.41
N THR A 123 -7.72 -11.03 11.01
CA THR A 123 -6.88 -11.96 10.26
C THR A 123 -6.76 -13.22 11.12
N PRO A 124 -7.20 -14.39 10.64
CA PRO A 124 -7.03 -15.63 11.38
C PRO A 124 -5.53 -15.81 11.66
N LYS A 125 -5.19 -16.17 12.89
CA LYS A 125 -3.81 -16.44 13.26
C LYS A 125 -3.52 -17.92 13.03
N PRO A 126 -2.44 -18.28 12.32
CA PRO A 126 -2.10 -19.68 12.13
C PRO A 126 -1.73 -20.32 13.48
N PRO A 127 -1.94 -21.65 13.63
CA PRO A 127 -1.50 -22.35 14.82
C PRO A 127 0.01 -22.22 14.99
N ALA A 128 0.47 -21.87 16.20
CA ALA A 128 1.89 -21.66 16.46
C ALA A 128 2.75 -22.90 16.12
N ALA A 129 2.23 -24.11 16.35
CA ALA A 129 2.91 -25.35 16.01
C ALA A 129 3.17 -25.49 14.50
N VAL A 130 2.20 -25.12 13.65
CA VAL A 130 2.35 -25.15 12.19
C VAL A 130 3.42 -24.16 11.75
N MET A 131 3.44 -22.96 12.34
CA MET A 131 4.46 -21.95 12.05
C MET A 131 5.87 -22.41 12.41
N GLU A 132 6.05 -23.08 13.55
CA GLU A 132 7.35 -23.63 13.93
C GLU A 132 7.79 -24.75 12.98
N LEU A 133 6.88 -25.65 12.58
CA LEU A 133 7.18 -26.69 11.60
C LEU A 133 7.59 -26.11 10.24
N LEU A 134 6.86 -25.11 9.72
CA LEU A 134 7.19 -24.44 8.47
C LEU A 134 8.56 -23.74 8.53
N ARG A 135 8.91 -23.11 9.66
CA ARG A 135 10.24 -22.48 9.85
C ARG A 135 11.36 -23.51 9.86
N VAL A 136 11.14 -24.64 10.53
CA VAL A 136 12.12 -25.74 10.57
C VAL A 136 12.29 -26.35 9.18
N LEU A 137 11.20 -26.62 8.47
CA LEU A 137 11.21 -27.14 7.10
C LEU A 137 11.96 -26.19 6.17
N LEU A 138 11.60 -24.90 6.18
CA LEU A 138 12.24 -23.87 5.37
C LEU A 138 13.74 -23.86 5.61
N LYS A 139 14.15 -23.84 6.89
CA LYS A 139 15.56 -23.86 7.26
C LYS A 139 16.28 -25.10 6.73
N HIS A 140 15.70 -26.29 6.93
CA HIS A 140 16.29 -27.55 6.48
C HIS A 140 16.57 -27.56 4.98
N ILE A 141 15.57 -27.16 4.17
CA ILE A 141 15.68 -27.09 2.72
C ILE A 141 16.71 -26.03 2.30
N THR A 142 16.66 -24.85 2.92
CA THR A 142 17.59 -23.77 2.54
C THR A 142 19.03 -24.06 2.91
N ASP A 143 19.26 -24.82 3.98
CA ASP A 143 20.60 -25.27 4.40
C ASP A 143 21.17 -26.30 3.40
N SER A 144 20.33 -27.16 2.80
CA SER A 144 20.78 -28.11 1.76
C SER A 144 21.05 -27.44 0.41
N GLU A 145 20.24 -26.45 0.04
CA GLU A 145 20.40 -25.71 -1.23
C GLU A 145 21.44 -24.58 -1.16
N GLY A 146 21.89 -24.21 0.05
CA GLY A 146 22.81 -23.09 0.26
C GLY A 146 22.20 -21.71 -0.07
N ILE A 147 20.88 -21.59 0.05
CA ILE A 147 20.12 -20.37 -0.27
C ILE A 147 19.68 -19.70 1.03
N ALA A 148 19.56 -18.37 1.07
CA ALA A 148 19.04 -17.69 2.25
C ALA A 148 17.52 -17.94 2.42
N PRO A 149 17.02 -18.31 3.62
CA PRO A 149 15.60 -18.60 3.85
C PRO A 149 14.64 -17.50 3.37
N ARG A 150 15.00 -16.23 3.59
CA ARG A 150 14.16 -15.08 3.18
C ARG A 150 14.04 -14.90 1.67
N LEU A 151 14.93 -15.51 0.87
CA LEU A 151 14.80 -15.54 -0.59
C LEU A 151 13.68 -16.49 -1.01
N VAL A 152 13.47 -17.58 -0.26
CA VAL A 152 12.44 -18.59 -0.55
C VAL A 152 11.08 -18.12 -0.03
N ALA A 153 10.95 -17.82 1.28
CA ALA A 153 9.70 -17.36 1.87
C ALA A 153 9.91 -16.34 3.01
N SER A 154 9.05 -15.33 3.08
CA SER A 154 8.97 -14.40 4.22
C SER A 154 8.07 -14.93 5.35
N ALA A 155 8.13 -14.32 6.54
CA ALA A 155 7.28 -14.71 7.66
C ALA A 155 5.79 -14.57 7.32
N ASP A 156 5.40 -13.48 6.65
CA ASP A 156 4.02 -13.24 6.22
C ASP A 156 3.56 -14.28 5.18
N GLU A 157 4.46 -14.73 4.30
CA GLU A 157 4.16 -15.81 3.34
C GLU A 157 4.00 -17.17 4.04
N LEU A 158 4.80 -17.46 5.07
CA LEU A 158 4.63 -18.67 5.89
C LEU A 158 3.31 -18.64 6.69
N GLU A 159 2.92 -17.47 7.21
CA GLU A 159 1.62 -17.31 7.88
C GLU A 159 0.47 -17.53 6.91
N ALA A 160 0.56 -17.03 5.69
CA ALA A 160 -0.43 -17.26 4.65
C ALA A 160 -0.53 -18.76 4.28
N LEU A 161 0.60 -19.43 4.07
CA LEU A 161 0.63 -20.89 3.81
C LEU A 161 0.06 -21.71 4.96
N ALA A 162 0.32 -21.31 6.21
CA ALA A 162 -0.21 -22.01 7.38
C ALA A 162 -1.74 -21.88 7.54
N LEU A 163 -2.36 -20.93 6.83
CA LEU A 163 -3.80 -20.68 6.84
C LEU A 163 -4.50 -21.24 5.60
N ASP A 164 -3.80 -21.31 4.48
CA ASP A 164 -4.31 -21.73 3.17
C ASP A 164 -3.16 -22.38 2.37
N ASP A 165 -3.29 -23.69 2.13
CA ASP A 165 -2.32 -24.47 1.36
C ASP A 165 -2.21 -23.97 -0.10
N GLU A 166 -3.22 -23.24 -0.62
CA GLU A 166 -3.22 -22.64 -1.97
C GLU A 166 -3.02 -21.11 -1.92
N ALA A 167 -2.47 -20.59 -0.80
CA ALA A 167 -2.22 -19.16 -0.64
C ALA A 167 -1.44 -18.59 -1.85
N PRO A 168 -1.86 -17.44 -2.42
CA PRO A 168 -1.24 -16.84 -3.60
C PRO A 168 0.06 -16.09 -3.23
N VAL A 169 1.04 -16.83 -2.72
CA VAL A 169 2.35 -16.34 -2.28
C VAL A 169 3.46 -16.77 -3.22
N ARG A 170 4.60 -16.08 -3.20
CA ARG A 170 5.71 -16.40 -4.13
C ARG A 170 6.32 -17.76 -3.86
N ALA A 171 6.21 -18.26 -2.62
CA ALA A 171 6.64 -19.61 -2.24
C ALA A 171 5.93 -20.71 -3.06
N GLN A 172 4.75 -20.41 -3.61
CA GLN A 172 3.95 -21.32 -4.44
C GLN A 172 4.15 -21.11 -5.95
N SER A 173 5.22 -20.44 -6.37
CA SER A 173 5.45 -20.14 -7.78
C SER A 173 6.91 -20.25 -8.17
N GLY A 174 7.15 -20.68 -9.42
CA GLY A 174 8.49 -20.82 -10.00
C GLY A 174 9.40 -21.73 -9.17
N TRP A 175 10.69 -21.40 -9.16
CA TRP A 175 11.73 -22.18 -8.47
C TRP A 175 11.49 -22.32 -6.95
N ARG A 176 10.77 -21.38 -6.33
CA ARG A 176 10.47 -21.45 -4.90
C ARG A 176 9.53 -22.58 -4.56
N ARG A 177 8.56 -22.86 -5.46
CA ARG A 177 7.66 -24.00 -5.30
C ARG A 177 8.42 -25.31 -5.42
N GLU A 178 9.28 -25.40 -6.42
CA GLU A 178 10.14 -26.57 -6.66
C GLU A 178 11.05 -26.88 -5.46
N VAL A 179 11.51 -25.85 -4.73
CA VAL A 179 12.42 -26.01 -3.59
C VAL A 179 11.67 -26.21 -2.27
N PHE A 180 10.58 -25.48 -2.01
CA PHE A 180 9.91 -25.45 -0.69
C PHE A 180 8.39 -25.63 -0.74
N GLY A 181 7.72 -25.27 -1.84
CA GLY A 181 6.25 -25.20 -1.92
C GLY A 181 5.54 -26.47 -2.39
N GLU A 182 6.21 -27.63 -2.44
CA GLU A 182 5.59 -28.97 -2.56
C GLU A 182 5.48 -29.67 -1.19
#